data_AF-A0A354NU65-F1
#
_entry.id   AF-A0A354NU65-F1
#
_cell.length_a   1.000
_cell.length_b   1.000
_cell.length_c   1.000
_cell.angle_alpha   90.00
_cell.angle_beta   90.00
_cell.angle_gamma   90.00
#
_symmetry.space_group_name_H-M   'P 1'
#
loop_
_entity.id
_entity.type
_entity.pdbx_description
1 polymer ?
#
loop_
_entity_poly.entity_id
_entity_poly.type
_entity_poly.pdbx_seq_one_letter_code
_entity_poly.pdbx_strand_id
1 'polypeptide(L)'
;AHNWSPFMGLTGGRGVATAIGLIVGLFLWQEMVILGVVIGIVGKMIYKETGLWTFVALIVLPVLTFVFDRPAEIVVMSVCIGLILMTKRLTANWERPSDDASLVAVLPRRLLWDRDVVGKTPWTERSPSQ
;
A
#
# COMPACT_ATOMS: atom_id res chain seq x y z
N ALA A 1 8.09 -10.57 -7.17
CA ALA A 1 9.00 -9.50 -6.69
C ALA A 1 8.37 -8.78 -5.50
N HIS A 2 8.89 -8.95 -4.29
CA HIS A 2 8.12 -8.61 -3.10
C HIS A 2 8.04 -7.10 -2.82
N ASN A 3 9.08 -6.44 -2.28
CA ASN A 3 9.13 -4.97 -2.17
C ASN A 3 10.45 -4.39 -2.72
N TRP A 4 11.57 -4.94 -2.26
CA TRP A 4 12.92 -4.62 -2.74
C TRP A 4 13.69 -5.93 -2.96
N SER A 5 13.68 -6.44 -4.19
CA SER A 5 14.35 -7.70 -4.53
C SER A 5 15.83 -7.45 -4.82
N PRO A 6 16.78 -8.15 -4.17
CA PRO A 6 18.20 -8.07 -4.53
C PRO A 6 18.46 -8.42 -6.00
N PHE A 7 17.71 -9.38 -6.53
CA PHE A 7 17.80 -9.83 -7.93
C PHE A 7 17.28 -8.81 -8.95
N MET A 8 16.66 -7.71 -8.51
CA MET A 8 16.17 -6.64 -9.37
C MET A 8 16.72 -5.27 -8.95
N GLY A 9 17.92 -5.22 -8.37
CA GLY A 9 18.55 -3.96 -7.96
C GLY A 9 17.79 -3.23 -6.86
N LEU A 10 17.25 -3.96 -5.89
CA LEU A 10 16.39 -3.42 -4.82
C LEU A 10 15.16 -2.69 -5.36
N THR A 11 14.58 -3.18 -6.45
CA THR A 11 13.26 -2.75 -6.94
C THR A 11 12.23 -3.88 -6.78
N GLY A 12 10.94 -3.58 -6.93
CA GLY A 12 9.90 -4.58 -6.77
C GLY A 12 8.49 -4.04 -6.73
N GLY A 13 7.54 -4.94 -6.42
CA GLY A 13 6.13 -4.60 -6.26
C GLY A 13 5.85 -3.82 -4.98
N ARG A 14 4.58 -3.48 -4.76
CA ARG A 14 4.14 -2.75 -3.57
C ARG A 14 3.92 -3.65 -2.34
N GLY A 15 4.02 -4.97 -2.46
CA GLY A 15 3.88 -5.93 -1.35
C GLY A 15 2.45 -6.30 -0.92
N VAL A 16 1.42 -5.72 -1.56
CA VAL A 16 0.01 -5.96 -1.19
C VAL A 16 -0.39 -7.43 -1.31
N ALA A 17 0.01 -8.10 -2.39
CA ALA A 17 -0.31 -9.51 -2.59
C ALA A 17 0.25 -10.42 -1.48
N THR A 18 1.43 -10.10 -0.97
CA THR A 18 2.00 -10.90 0.12
C THR A 18 1.35 -10.58 1.47
N ALA A 19 0.95 -9.34 1.72
CA ALA A 19 0.14 -9.02 2.90
C ALA A 19 -1.19 -9.76 2.88
N ILE A 20 -1.81 -9.94 1.70
CA ILE A 20 -2.99 -10.80 1.55
C ILE A 20 -2.64 -12.25 1.88
N GLY A 21 -1.53 -12.79 1.36
CA GLY A 21 -1.07 -14.14 1.68
C GLY A 21 -0.83 -14.37 3.18
N LEU A 22 -0.34 -13.37 3.90
CA LEU A 22 -0.15 -13.38 5.35
C LEU A 22 -1.49 -13.44 6.10
N ILE A 23 -2.46 -12.62 5.70
CA ILE A 23 -3.83 -12.63 6.26
C ILE A 23 -4.48 -14.01 6.09
N VAL A 24 -4.34 -14.59 4.90
CA VAL A 24 -4.84 -15.94 4.58
C VAL A 24 -4.10 -17.00 5.40
N GLY A 25 -2.77 -16.95 5.44
CA GLY A 25 -1.93 -17.94 6.14
C GLY A 25 -2.09 -17.93 7.66
N LEU A 26 -2.46 -16.78 8.24
CA LEU A 26 -2.74 -16.63 9.67
C LEU A 26 -4.24 -16.77 10.01
N PHE A 27 -5.07 -17.18 9.05
CA PHE A 27 -6.51 -17.40 9.23
C PHE A 27 -7.26 -16.16 9.77
N LEU A 28 -6.83 -14.96 9.37
CA LEU A 28 -7.44 -13.67 9.76
C LEU A 28 -8.71 -13.39 8.94
N TRP A 29 -9.69 -14.29 9.01
CA TRP A 29 -10.86 -14.27 8.14
C TRP A 29 -11.80 -13.09 8.41
N GLN A 30 -11.94 -12.68 9.67
CA GLN A 30 -12.78 -11.54 10.05
C GLN A 30 -12.22 -10.24 9.47
N GLU A 31 -10.91 -10.05 9.61
CA GLU A 31 -10.17 -8.93 9.05
C GLU A 31 -10.24 -8.94 7.52
N MET A 32 -10.05 -10.10 6.90
CA MET A 32 -10.12 -10.26 5.45
C MET A 32 -11.49 -9.85 4.90
N VAL A 33 -12.58 -10.28 5.54
CA VAL A 33 -13.94 -9.94 5.09
C VAL A 33 -14.18 -8.43 5.24
N ILE A 34 -13.82 -7.83 6.37
CA ILE A 34 -14.01 -6.39 6.59
C ILE A 34 -13.18 -5.58 5.62
N LEU A 35 -11.88 -5.88 5.49
CA LEU A 35 -11.00 -5.21 4.54
C LEU A 35 -11.46 -5.43 3.09
N GLY A 36 -11.89 -6.65 2.75
CA GLY A 36 -12.41 -6.98 1.43
C GLY A 36 -13.70 -6.23 1.08
N VAL A 37 -14.60 -6.05 2.05
CA VAL A 37 -15.82 -5.25 1.88
C VAL A 37 -15.48 -3.76 1.75
N VAL A 38 -14.64 -3.23 2.63
CA VAL A 38 -14.22 -1.81 2.62
C VAL A 38 -13.50 -1.48 1.31
N ILE A 39 -12.53 -2.30 0.89
CA ILE A 39 -11.75 -2.06 -0.32
C ILE A 39 -12.56 -2.40 -1.57
N GLY A 40 -13.28 -3.52 -1.57
CA GLY A 40 -13.96 -4.08 -2.74
C GLY A 40 -15.25 -3.34 -3.10
N ILE A 41 -16.08 -2.99 -2.11
CA ILE A 41 -17.32 -2.25 -2.37
C ILE A 41 -17.01 -0.76 -2.49
N VAL A 42 -16.37 -0.17 -1.48
CA VAL A 42 -16.17 1.29 -1.44
C VAL A 42 -15.13 1.72 -2.47
N GLY A 43 -14.06 0.94 -2.64
CA GLY A 43 -13.00 1.26 -3.59
C GLY A 43 -13.35 1.07 -5.05
N LYS A 44 -14.17 0.07 -5.40
CA LYS A 44 -14.57 -0.19 -6.79
C LYS A 44 -15.75 0.67 -7.24
N MET A 45 -16.72 0.95 -6.36
CA MET A 45 -17.93 1.69 -6.75
C MET A 45 -17.79 3.21 -6.69
N ILE A 46 -17.01 3.77 -5.76
CA ILE A 46 -17.10 5.20 -5.46
C ILE A 46 -15.92 6.01 -6.02
N TYR A 47 -14.67 5.56 -5.83
CA TYR A 47 -13.51 6.41 -6.15
C TYR A 47 -12.55 5.88 -7.22
N LYS A 48 -12.62 4.60 -7.63
CA LYS A 48 -11.64 3.98 -8.57
C LYS A 48 -10.16 4.20 -8.17
N GLU A 49 -9.89 4.54 -6.91
CA GLU A 49 -8.58 4.99 -6.41
C GLU A 49 -7.92 3.92 -5.52
N THR A 50 -7.38 2.87 -6.15
CA THR A 50 -6.85 1.67 -5.46
C THR A 50 -5.73 1.99 -4.45
N GLY A 51 -4.88 2.99 -4.72
CA GLY A 51 -3.81 3.38 -3.80
C GLY A 51 -4.34 3.91 -2.47
N LEU A 52 -5.39 4.73 -2.50
CA LEU A 52 -6.00 5.27 -1.29
C LEU A 52 -6.62 4.16 -0.44
N TRP A 53 -7.35 3.24 -1.07
CA TRP A 53 -7.98 2.12 -0.34
C TRP A 53 -6.96 1.14 0.23
N THR A 54 -5.82 0.97 -0.45
CA THR A 54 -4.70 0.22 0.10
C THR A 54 -4.11 0.94 1.32
N PHE A 55 -3.98 2.28 1.29
CA PHE A 55 -3.49 3.05 2.45
C PHE A 55 -4.41 2.84 3.67
N VAL A 56 -5.72 2.98 3.45
CA VAL A 56 -6.73 2.76 4.48
C VAL A 56 -6.62 1.34 5.04
N ALA A 57 -6.46 0.33 4.18
CA ALA A 57 -6.29 -1.05 4.63
C ALA A 57 -5.07 -1.27 5.52
N LEU A 58 -3.94 -0.60 5.23
CA LEU A 58 -2.72 -0.69 6.05
C LEU A 58 -2.91 -0.12 7.46
N ILE A 59 -3.79 0.86 7.63
CA ILE A 59 -4.12 1.45 8.93
C ILE A 59 -5.19 0.63 9.65
N VAL A 60 -6.21 0.18 8.91
CA VAL A 60 -7.35 -0.54 9.48
C VAL A 60 -6.94 -1.94 9.95
N LEU A 61 -6.01 -2.62 9.26
CA LEU A 61 -5.57 -3.96 9.65
C LEU A 61 -5.07 -4.05 11.11
N PRO A 62 -4.09 -3.24 11.58
CA PRO A 62 -3.65 -3.30 12.97
C PRO A 62 -4.73 -2.89 13.98
N VAL A 63 -5.68 -2.03 13.58
CA VAL A 63 -6.83 -1.70 14.42
C VAL A 63 -7.74 -2.91 14.58
N LEU A 64 -8.02 -3.65 13.50
CA LEU A 64 -8.86 -4.83 13.54
C LEU A 64 -8.21 -5.97 14.32
N THR A 65 -6.90 -6.21 14.13
CA THR A 65 -6.20 -7.26 14.90
C THR A 65 -6.21 -6.96 16.39
N PHE A 66 -6.12 -5.68 16.79
CA PHE A 66 -6.27 -5.26 18.17
C PHE A 66 -7.71 -5.41 18.69
N VAL A 67 -8.71 -4.97 17.93
CA VAL A 67 -10.13 -5.04 18.32
C VAL A 67 -10.65 -6.48 18.43
N PHE A 68 -10.14 -7.38 17.60
CA PHE A 68 -10.48 -8.81 17.65
C PHE A 68 -9.63 -9.62 18.63
N ASP A 69 -8.89 -8.94 19.51
CA ASP A 69 -8.11 -9.58 20.57
C ASP A 69 -7.17 -10.66 20.02
N ARG A 70 -6.52 -10.37 18.88
CA ARG A 70 -5.51 -11.26 18.31
C ARG A 70 -4.28 -11.30 19.23
N PRO A 71 -3.53 -12.42 19.24
CA PRO A 71 -2.25 -12.49 19.93
C PRO A 71 -1.35 -11.29 19.61
N ALA A 72 -0.60 -10.82 20.62
CA ALA A 72 0.22 -9.62 20.52
C ALA A 72 1.21 -9.69 19.35
N GLU A 73 1.71 -10.89 19.03
CA GLU A 73 2.59 -11.16 17.90
C GLU A 73 1.94 -10.80 16.56
N ILE A 74 0.64 -11.08 16.40
CA ILE A 74 -0.13 -10.76 15.19
C ILE A 74 -0.38 -9.25 15.11
N VAL A 75 -0.69 -8.61 16.23
CA VAL A 75 -0.88 -7.15 16.27
C VAL A 75 0.41 -6.44 15.89
N VAL A 76 1.53 -6.78 16.54
CA VAL A 76 2.85 -6.21 16.24
C VAL A 76 3.25 -6.48 14.78
N MET A 77 3.06 -7.71 14.30
CA MET A 77 3.34 -8.06 12.91
C MET A 77 2.49 -7.22 11.93
N SER A 78 1.21 -6.99 12.23
CA SER A 78 0.33 -6.18 11.39
C SER A 78 0.74 -4.71 11.33
N VAL A 79 1.28 -4.16 12.44
CA VAL A 79 1.89 -2.82 12.46
C VAL A 79 3.17 -2.82 11.63
N CYS A 80 4.05 -3.81 11.80
CA CYS A 80 5.31 -3.91 11.07
C CYS A 80 5.09 -4.01 9.56
N ILE A 81 4.19 -4.87 9.09
CA ILE A 81 3.89 -4.97 7.66
C ILE A 81 3.26 -3.68 7.13
N GLY A 82 2.41 -3.02 7.92
CA GLY A 82 1.87 -1.69 7.61
C GLY A 82 2.98 -0.66 7.35
N LEU A 83 3.93 -0.55 8.28
CA LEU A 83 5.07 0.36 8.17
C LEU A 83 5.99 0.03 6.98
N ILE A 84 6.26 -1.26 6.75
CA ILE A 84 7.07 -1.70 5.60
C ILE A 84 6.42 -1.29 4.28
N LEU A 85 5.11 -1.47 4.15
CA LEU A 85 4.38 -1.12 2.93
C LEU A 85 4.25 0.39 2.77
N MET A 86 4.03 1.15 3.85
CA MET A 86 4.06 2.61 3.81
C MET A 86 5.44 3.13 3.37
N THR A 87 6.52 2.55 3.89
CA THR A 87 7.89 2.87 3.47
C THR A 87 8.08 2.58 1.99
N LYS A 88 7.60 1.43 1.50
CA LYS A 88 7.66 1.09 0.07
C LYS A 88 6.90 2.07 -0.82
N ARG A 89 5.82 2.68 -0.32
CA ARG A 89 5.08 3.72 -1.05
C ARG A 89 5.90 5.00 -1.16
N LEU A 90 6.51 5.44 -0.06
CA LEU A 90 7.36 6.64 -0.02
C LEU A 90 8.61 6.51 -0.89
N THR A 91 9.31 5.38 -0.83
CA THR A 91 10.55 5.16 -1.60
C THR A 91 10.28 4.90 -3.08
N ALA A 92 9.08 4.46 -3.43
CA ALA A 92 8.77 3.91 -4.75
C ALA A 92 9.83 2.86 -5.16
N ASN A 93 10.41 2.98 -6.36
CA ASN A 93 11.57 2.19 -6.82
C ASN A 93 12.82 3.06 -6.95
N TRP A 94 13.08 3.93 -5.98
CA TRP A 94 14.17 4.93 -6.03
C TRP A 94 14.00 5.95 -7.15
N GLU A 95 12.77 6.09 -7.65
CA GLU A 95 12.41 7.04 -8.70
C GLU A 95 12.44 8.46 -8.10
N ARG A 96 13.24 9.33 -8.71
CA ARG A 96 13.30 10.74 -8.31
C ARG A 96 12.04 11.44 -8.83
N PRO A 97 11.42 12.34 -8.05
CA PRO A 97 10.39 13.22 -8.61
C PRO A 97 10.93 13.98 -9.81
N SER A 98 10.04 14.36 -10.72
CA SER A 98 10.36 15.22 -11.84
C SER A 98 10.96 16.55 -11.36
N ASP A 99 11.86 17.14 -12.14
CA ASP A 99 12.65 18.31 -11.75
C ASP A 99 11.80 19.56 -11.42
N ASP A 100 10.56 19.59 -11.88
CA ASP A 100 9.55 20.62 -11.64
C ASP A 100 8.78 20.45 -10.31
N ALA A 101 8.89 19.30 -9.65
CA ALA A 101 8.12 18.97 -8.45
C ALA A 101 8.99 18.86 -7.18
N SER A 102 8.60 19.57 -6.12
CA SER A 102 9.28 19.45 -4.82
C SER A 102 9.00 18.11 -4.14
N LEU A 103 10.02 17.55 -3.49
CA LEU A 103 9.90 16.30 -2.71
C LEU A 103 8.77 16.38 -1.67
N VAL A 104 8.65 17.51 -0.98
CA VAL A 104 7.63 17.73 0.06
C VAL A 104 6.21 17.66 -0.50
N ALA A 105 6.01 18.11 -1.75
CA ALA A 105 4.70 18.02 -2.41
C ALA A 105 4.38 16.58 -2.88
N VAL A 106 5.40 15.77 -3.17
CA VAL A 106 5.26 14.43 -3.76
C VAL A 106 5.10 13.34 -2.70
N LEU A 107 5.80 13.41 -1.57
CA LEU A 107 5.72 12.43 -0.49
C LEU A 107 4.29 12.13 0.02
N PRO A 108 3.43 13.13 0.32
CA PRO A 108 2.05 12.85 0.75
C PRO A 108 1.24 12.17 -0.36
N ARG A 109 1.55 12.47 -1.64
CA ARG A 109 0.87 11.84 -2.78
C ARG A 109 1.28 10.39 -2.96
N ARG A 110 2.58 10.10 -2.81
CA ARG A 110 3.11 8.74 -2.78
C ARG A 110 2.47 7.92 -1.65
N LEU A 111 2.37 8.52 -0.47
CA LEU A 111 1.80 7.84 0.69
C LEU A 111 0.30 7.53 0.51
N LEU A 112 -0.50 8.52 0.12
CA LEU A 112 -1.95 8.40 0.05
C LEU A 112 -2.43 7.73 -1.24
N TRP A 113 -1.93 8.17 -2.40
CA TRP A 113 -2.42 7.72 -3.72
C TRP A 113 -1.46 6.80 -4.48
N ASP A 114 -0.27 6.55 -3.95
CA ASP A 114 0.75 5.69 -4.59
C ASP A 114 1.31 6.26 -5.90
N ARG A 115 1.29 7.60 -6.05
CA ARG A 115 1.69 8.32 -7.28
C ARG A 115 2.37 9.65 -6.98
N ASP A 116 3.02 10.20 -8.00
CA ASP A 116 3.79 11.45 -7.88
C ASP A 116 3.01 12.69 -8.35
N VAL A 117 2.09 12.48 -9.30
CA VAL A 117 1.29 13.52 -9.95
C VAL A 117 -0.11 13.65 -9.35
N VAL A 118 -0.72 14.83 -9.50
CA VAL A 118 -2.02 15.17 -8.91
C VAL A 118 -3.18 14.40 -9.57
N GLY A 119 -3.04 13.98 -10.83
CA GLY A 119 -4.09 13.29 -11.60
C GLY A 119 -3.80 11.81 -11.86
N LYS A 120 -4.86 10.98 -11.92
CA LYS A 120 -4.72 9.55 -12.26
C LYS A 120 -4.34 9.31 -13.72
N THR A 121 -4.94 10.07 -14.65
CA THR A 121 -4.75 9.93 -16.10
C THR A 121 -3.31 10.22 -16.54
N PRO A 122 -2.70 11.36 -16.13
CA PRO A 122 -1.30 11.64 -16.43
C PRO A 122 -0.33 10.60 -15.85
N TRP A 123 -0.70 9.95 -14.74
CA TRP A 123 0.08 8.87 -14.14
C TRP A 123 0.03 7.58 -14.96
N THR A 124 -1.17 7.19 -15.43
CA THR A 124 -1.35 5.94 -16.18
C THR A 124 -0.83 6.03 -17.62
N GLU A 125 -0.76 7.23 -18.19
CA GLU A 125 -0.34 7.48 -19.58
C GLU A 125 1.15 7.83 -19.70
N ARG A 126 1.91 7.82 -18.59
CA ARG A 126 3.35 8.10 -18.62
C ARG A 126 4.08 7.03 -19.44
N SER A 127 4.84 7.45 -20.46
CA SER A 127 5.76 6.55 -21.16
C SER A 127 6.95 6.20 -20.26
N PRO A 128 7.52 4.99 -20.32
CA PRO A 128 8.67 4.57 -19.51
C PRO A 128 9.99 5.32 -19.75
N SER A 129 9.96 6.47 -20.42
CA SER A 129 11.13 7.25 -20.81
C SER A 129 10.79 8.74 -20.88
N GLN A 130 10.57 9.34 -19.71
CA GLN A 130 10.95 10.72 -19.40
C GLN A 130 11.46 10.77 -17.96
#